data_AF-A0A821YK19-F1
#
_entry.id   AF-A0A821YK19-F1
#
_cell.length_a   1.000
_cell.length_b   1.000
_cell.length_c   1.000
_cell.angle_alpha   90.00
_cell.angle_beta   90.00
_cell.angle_gamma   90.00
#
_symmetry.space_group_name_H-M   'P 1'
#
loop_
_entity.id
_entity.type
_entity.pdbx_description
1 polymer ?
#
loop_
_entity_poly.entity_id
_entity_poly.type
_entity_poly.pdbx_seq_one_letter_code
_entity_poly.pdbx_strand_id
1 'polypeptide(L)'
;MAAFGSTEYDFKKFGTTVNIPNADIAKIMYYLDCVCTVIEYNDNDIRRYRNYSNWRNMSDEEDRLIFLLAATLSPDELEDKVFFNAPALCQDSNNEFYEIGQVRRQLMVVQSIIIGGQSRQVKKIMAYKQ
;
A
#
# COMPACT_ATOMS: atom_id res chain seq x y z
N MET A 1 24.15 33.63 -6.53
CA MET A 1 23.77 32.21 -6.62
C MET A 1 22.43 32.05 -5.93
N ALA A 2 21.44 31.48 -6.62
CA ALA A 2 20.07 31.36 -6.12
C ALA A 2 20.00 30.41 -4.93
N ALA A 3 19.34 30.86 -3.86
CA ALA A 3 18.94 30.03 -2.74
C ALA A 3 17.87 29.04 -3.23
N PHE A 4 18.21 27.75 -3.26
CA PHE A 4 17.22 26.70 -3.38
C PHE A 4 16.59 26.53 -2.01
N GLY A 5 15.42 27.16 -1.81
CA GLY A 5 14.54 26.81 -0.70
C GLY A 5 14.08 25.37 -0.90
N SER A 6 14.74 24.43 -0.24
CA SER A 6 14.20 23.10 -0.04
C SER A 6 13.01 23.28 0.90
N THR A 7 11.82 23.41 0.33
CA THR A 7 10.58 23.20 1.07
C THR A 7 10.60 21.73 1.49
N GLU A 8 11.19 21.46 2.65
CA GLU A 8 11.02 20.23 3.39
C GLU A 8 9.54 20.16 3.74
N TYR A 9 8.75 19.60 2.83
CA TYR A 9 7.39 19.24 3.16
C TYR A 9 7.49 18.17 4.26
N ASP A 10 7.13 18.58 5.48
CA ASP A 10 6.95 17.71 6.64
C ASP A 10 5.86 16.69 6.27
N PHE A 11 6.27 15.63 5.60
CA PHE A 11 5.47 14.47 5.37
C PHE A 11 6.00 13.42 6.34
N LYS A 12 5.16 12.97 7.26
CA LYS A 12 5.53 11.85 8.12
C LYS A 12 5.55 10.58 7.27
N LYS A 13 6.73 10.28 6.74
CA LYS A 13 7.01 9.07 5.98
C LYS A 13 6.88 7.86 6.88
N PHE A 14 6.18 6.85 6.39
CA PHE A 14 6.13 5.54 7.01
C PHE A 14 6.62 4.50 6.00
N GLY A 15 7.45 3.58 6.46
CA GLY A 15 7.96 2.53 5.61
C GLY A 15 9.10 1.79 6.27
N THR A 16 9.38 0.62 5.75
CA THR A 16 10.60 -0.13 6.07
C THR A 16 11.16 -0.62 4.75
N THR A 17 12.47 -0.52 4.57
CA THR A 17 13.13 -1.15 3.43
C THR A 17 13.03 -2.66 3.62
N VAL A 18 12.34 -3.33 2.70
CA VAL A 18 12.13 -4.77 2.76
C VAL A 18 12.68 -5.44 1.51
N ASN A 19 13.27 -6.61 1.67
CA ASN A 19 13.71 -7.43 0.56
C ASN A 19 12.62 -8.47 0.27
N ILE A 20 11.99 -8.39 -0.90
CA ILE A 20 10.88 -9.26 -1.28
C ILE A 20 11.47 -10.50 -1.95
N PRO A 21 11.13 -11.73 -1.47
CA PRO A 21 11.55 -12.95 -2.14
C PRO A 21 11.08 -12.98 -3.61
N ASN A 22 11.90 -13.55 -4.52
CA ASN A 22 11.54 -13.70 -5.93
C ASN A 22 10.56 -14.88 -6.14
N ALA A 23 9.40 -14.82 -5.50
CA ALA A 23 8.29 -15.74 -5.67
C ALA A 23 7.00 -14.93 -5.87
N ASP A 24 6.14 -15.33 -6.82
CA ASP A 24 4.94 -14.56 -7.18
C ASP A 24 3.99 -14.41 -5.98
N ILE A 25 3.79 -15.49 -5.22
CA ILE A 25 2.98 -15.45 -4.01
C ILE A 25 3.54 -14.48 -2.96
N ALA A 26 4.87 -14.41 -2.80
CA ALA A 26 5.49 -13.49 -1.85
C ALA A 26 5.29 -12.02 -2.27
N LYS A 27 5.30 -11.73 -3.57
CA LYS A 27 4.98 -10.39 -4.11
C LYS A 27 3.51 -10.04 -3.86
N ILE A 28 2.60 -10.99 -4.03
CA ILE A 28 1.17 -10.78 -3.75
C ILE A 28 0.92 -10.56 -2.25
N MET A 29 1.57 -11.34 -1.38
CA MET A 29 1.49 -11.13 0.07
C MET A 29 2.04 -9.76 0.49
N TYR A 30 3.15 -9.33 -0.12
CA TYR A 30 3.69 -7.98 0.09
C TYR A 30 2.70 -6.89 -0.38
N TYR A 31 2.06 -7.09 -1.53
CA TYR A 31 1.02 -6.21 -2.01
C TYR A 31 -0.14 -6.10 -1.01
N LEU A 32 -0.65 -7.22 -0.49
CA LEU A 32 -1.68 -7.24 0.53
C LEU A 32 -1.27 -6.51 1.81
N ASP A 33 0.01 -6.61 2.20
CA ASP A 33 0.57 -5.88 3.34
C ASP A 33 0.56 -4.36 3.10
N CYS A 34 0.89 -3.92 1.88
CA CYS A 34 0.80 -2.52 1.48
C CYS A 34 -0.64 -2.01 1.54
N VAL A 35 -1.59 -2.75 0.97
CA VAL A 35 -3.02 -2.44 1.00
C VAL A 35 -3.50 -2.31 2.45
N CYS A 36 -3.24 -3.31 3.30
CA CYS A 36 -3.66 -3.29 4.70
C CYS A 36 -2.96 -2.20 5.55
N THR A 37 -1.92 -1.57 5.03
CA THR A 37 -1.26 -0.42 5.66
C THR A 37 -1.96 0.89 5.31
N VAL A 38 -2.54 0.99 4.10
CA VAL A 38 -3.28 2.17 3.62
C VAL A 38 -4.75 2.16 4.00
N ILE A 39 -5.41 1.01 4.07
CA ILE A 39 -6.81 0.88 4.47
C ILE A 39 -6.98 0.13 5.79
N GLU A 40 -8.05 0.43 6.51
CA GLU A 40 -8.46 -0.39 7.65
C GLU A 40 -9.01 -1.74 7.17
N TYR A 41 -8.29 -2.81 7.51
CA TYR A 41 -8.72 -4.18 7.31
C TYR A 41 -8.73 -4.88 8.67
N ASN A 42 -9.91 -5.11 9.24
CA ASN A 42 -10.09 -5.63 10.60
C ASN A 42 -10.43 -7.11 10.64
N ASP A 43 -9.70 -7.90 9.85
CA ASP A 43 -9.92 -9.33 9.70
C ASP A 43 -8.70 -10.05 10.26
N ASN A 44 -8.89 -10.86 11.31
CA ASN A 44 -7.76 -11.48 12.01
C ASN A 44 -6.97 -12.44 11.11
N ASP A 45 -7.63 -13.02 10.10
CA ASP A 45 -7.04 -13.96 9.17
C ASP A 45 -6.07 -13.29 8.19
N ILE A 46 -6.27 -12.01 7.83
CA ILE A 46 -5.40 -11.34 6.85
C ILE A 46 -3.97 -11.14 7.36
N ARG A 47 -3.76 -11.12 8.68
CA ARG A 47 -2.41 -10.97 9.26
C ARG A 47 -1.47 -12.09 8.81
N ARG A 48 -1.98 -13.31 8.65
CA ARG A 48 -1.19 -14.46 8.19
C ARG A 48 -0.80 -14.30 6.72
N TYR A 49 -1.71 -13.77 5.90
CA TYR A 49 -1.51 -13.53 4.46
C TYR A 49 -0.62 -12.33 4.12
N ARG A 50 -0.32 -11.48 5.11
CA ARG A 50 0.63 -10.36 4.97
C ARG A 50 2.08 -10.77 5.20
N ASN A 51 2.33 -11.95 5.79
CA ASN A 51 3.67 -12.39 6.13
C ASN A 51 4.40 -13.00 4.93
N TYR A 52 4.84 -12.14 4.00
CA TYR A 52 5.55 -12.54 2.78
C TYR A 52 6.87 -13.28 3.04
N SER A 53 7.47 -13.15 4.23
CA SER A 53 8.67 -13.93 4.61
C SER A 53 8.35 -15.41 4.84
N ASN A 54 7.10 -15.74 5.18
CA ASN A 54 6.65 -17.09 5.49
C ASN A 54 5.89 -17.75 4.32
N TRP A 55 6.05 -17.24 3.10
CA TRP A 55 5.33 -17.70 1.92
C TRP A 55 5.46 -19.21 1.64
N ARG A 56 6.58 -19.83 2.02
CA ARG A 56 6.83 -21.27 1.82
C ARG A 56 6.01 -22.19 2.73
N ASN A 57 5.38 -21.64 3.76
CA ASN A 57 4.60 -22.38 4.74
C ASN A 57 3.09 -22.21 4.53
N MET A 58 2.67 -21.74 3.35
CA MET A 58 1.26 -21.65 2.96
C MET A 58 0.79 -22.98 2.37
N SER A 59 -0.43 -23.38 2.71
CA SER A 59 -1.13 -24.51 2.10
C SER A 59 -1.77 -24.09 0.77
N ASP A 60 -2.08 -25.03 -0.13
CA ASP A 60 -2.75 -24.73 -1.40
C ASP A 60 -4.09 -23.97 -1.24
N GLU A 61 -4.82 -24.24 -0.15
CA GLU A 61 -6.05 -23.52 0.19
C GLU A 61 -5.77 -22.05 0.59
N GLU A 62 -4.67 -21.82 1.33
CA GLU A 62 -4.25 -20.47 1.74
C GLU A 62 -3.79 -19.66 0.53
N ASP A 63 -3.06 -20.27 -0.40
CA ASP A 63 -2.67 -19.61 -1.65
C ASP A 63 -3.91 -19.15 -2.43
N ARG A 64 -4.93 -20.00 -2.59
CA ARG A 64 -6.18 -19.62 -3.27
C ARG A 64 -6.88 -18.44 -2.58
N LEU A 65 -6.88 -18.41 -1.24
CA LEU A 65 -7.44 -17.29 -0.49
C LEU A 65 -6.64 -16.00 -0.70
N ILE A 66 -5.30 -16.08 -0.71
CA ILE A 66 -4.42 -14.93 -1.02
C ILE A 66 -4.73 -14.37 -2.41
N PHE A 67 -4.87 -15.23 -3.43
CA PHE A 67 -5.24 -14.80 -4.77
C PHE A 67 -6.64 -14.17 -4.83
N LEU A 68 -7.63 -14.75 -4.15
CA LEU A 68 -8.99 -14.21 -4.11
C LEU A 68 -9.04 -12.84 -3.42
N LEU A 69 -8.28 -12.67 -2.32
CA LEU A 69 -8.13 -11.41 -1.62
C LEU A 69 -7.44 -10.37 -2.50
N ALA A 70 -6.36 -10.75 -3.18
CA ALA A 70 -5.65 -9.86 -4.09
C ALA A 70 -6.53 -9.43 -5.28
N ALA A 71 -7.36 -10.32 -5.81
CA ALA A 71 -8.32 -10.00 -6.86
C ALA A 71 -9.43 -9.05 -6.35
N THR A 72 -9.91 -9.25 -5.12
CA THR A 72 -10.89 -8.35 -4.49
C THR A 72 -10.27 -6.97 -4.23
N LEU A 73 -8.99 -6.94 -3.89
CA LEU A 73 -8.20 -5.73 -3.66
C LEU A 73 -7.38 -5.39 -4.91
N SER A 74 -7.98 -5.47 -6.11
CA SER A 74 -7.26 -5.20 -7.36
C SER A 74 -6.63 -3.81 -7.35
N PRO A 75 -5.42 -3.62 -7.91
CA PRO A 75 -4.80 -2.31 -8.01
C PRO A 75 -5.71 -1.28 -8.69
N ASP A 76 -6.48 -1.67 -9.71
CA ASP A 76 -7.45 -0.80 -10.39
C ASP A 76 -8.51 -0.20 -9.45
N GLU A 77 -8.91 -0.95 -8.42
CA GLU A 77 -9.89 -0.47 -7.45
C GLU A 77 -9.28 0.54 -6.46
N LEU A 78 -7.95 0.55 -6.33
CA LEU A 78 -7.18 1.33 -5.35
C LEU A 78 -6.44 2.52 -5.99
N GLU A 79 -6.19 2.44 -7.29
CA GLU A 79 -5.54 3.48 -8.08
C GLU A 79 -6.34 4.78 -8.03
N ASP A 80 -5.61 5.90 -7.96
CA ASP A 80 -6.13 7.27 -7.80
C ASP A 80 -7.02 7.51 -6.57
N LYS A 81 -7.20 6.51 -5.69
CA LYS A 81 -7.94 6.61 -4.44
C LYS A 81 -7.03 6.51 -3.23
N VAL A 82 -6.16 5.50 -3.21
CA VAL A 82 -5.19 5.24 -2.14
C VAL A 82 -3.78 5.00 -2.66
N PHE A 83 -3.66 4.52 -3.90
CA PHE A 83 -2.40 4.34 -4.60
C PHE A 83 -2.26 5.40 -5.68
N PHE A 84 -1.20 6.20 -5.60
CA PHE A 84 -0.97 7.32 -6.51
C PHE A 84 0.36 7.15 -7.22
N ASN A 85 0.34 7.23 -8.55
CA ASN A 85 1.56 7.32 -9.35
C ASN A 85 2.15 8.73 -9.20
N ALA A 86 2.97 8.90 -8.17
CA ALA A 86 3.52 10.19 -7.77
C ALA A 86 5.03 10.04 -7.57
N PRO A 87 5.81 9.96 -8.66
CA PRO A 87 7.26 9.76 -8.58
C PRO A 87 7.97 10.90 -7.87
N ALA A 88 7.41 12.11 -7.90
CA ALA A 88 7.91 13.25 -7.13
C ALA A 88 7.86 13.03 -5.60
N LEU A 89 6.98 12.16 -5.12
CA LEU A 89 6.89 11.76 -3.71
C LEU A 89 7.72 10.49 -3.42
N CYS A 90 8.27 9.83 -4.43
CA CYS A 90 9.04 8.61 -4.28
C CYS A 90 10.53 8.94 -4.48
N GLN A 91 11.19 9.39 -3.41
CA GLN A 91 12.58 9.85 -3.45
C GLN A 91 13.51 8.67 -3.79
N ASP A 92 14.08 8.01 -2.78
CA ASP A 92 15.01 6.90 -2.97
C ASP A 92 14.32 5.52 -2.99
N SER A 93 13.01 5.46 -2.72
CA SER A 93 12.24 4.21 -2.68
C SER A 93 11.32 4.06 -3.89
N ASN A 94 11.02 2.82 -4.29
CA ASN A 94 10.04 2.53 -5.36
C ASN A 94 8.60 2.86 -4.95
N ASN A 95 8.33 2.84 -3.64
CA ASN A 95 7.08 3.22 -3.04
C ASN A 95 7.30 3.85 -1.65
N GLU A 96 6.44 4.79 -1.27
CA GLU A 96 6.47 5.46 0.03
C GLU A 96 5.04 5.63 0.59
N PHE A 97 4.87 5.56 1.91
CA PHE A 97 3.57 5.75 2.57
C PHE A 97 3.49 7.08 3.31
N TYR A 98 2.31 7.70 3.25
CA TYR A 98 2.03 9.03 3.77
C TYR A 98 0.71 9.11 4.54
N GLU A 99 0.64 9.93 5.60
CA GLU A 99 -0.62 10.22 6.29
C GLU A 99 -1.51 11.18 5.49
N ILE A 100 -2.82 10.90 5.46
CA ILE A 100 -3.82 11.63 4.65
C ILE A 100 -3.82 13.13 4.95
N GLY A 101 -3.65 13.50 6.22
CA GLY A 101 -3.71 14.90 6.66
C GLY A 101 -2.73 15.82 5.95
N GLN A 102 -1.58 15.31 5.51
CA GLN A 102 -0.51 16.12 4.93
C GLN A 102 -0.54 16.17 3.39
N VAL A 103 -1.09 15.15 2.74
CA VAL A 103 -1.13 15.03 1.25
C VAL A 103 -2.39 15.62 0.60
N ARG A 104 -3.40 16.02 1.40
CA ARG A 104 -4.68 16.59 0.93
C ARG A 104 -4.56 17.80 0.00
N ARG A 105 -3.43 18.52 0.00
CA ARG A 105 -3.19 19.66 -0.89
C ARG A 105 -2.62 19.28 -2.26
N GLN A 106 -2.04 18.09 -2.39
CA GLN A 106 -1.37 17.63 -3.61
C GLN A 106 -2.13 16.50 -4.29
N LEU A 107 -2.88 15.70 -3.52
CA LEU A 107 -3.63 14.55 -4.00
C LEU A 107 -5.07 14.61 -3.48
N MET A 108 -6.03 14.25 -4.34
CA MET A 108 -7.43 14.12 -3.96
C MET A 108 -7.63 12.81 -3.19
N VAL A 109 -7.33 12.83 -1.90
CA VAL A 109 -7.44 11.63 -1.05
C VAL A 109 -8.85 11.51 -0.47
N VAL A 110 -9.50 10.40 -0.80
CA VAL A 110 -10.80 10.01 -0.24
C VAL A 110 -10.64 9.48 1.19
N GLN A 111 -11.64 9.72 2.06
CA GLN A 111 -11.61 9.23 3.45
C GLN A 111 -12.03 7.75 3.56
N SER A 112 -12.79 7.26 2.59
CA SER A 112 -13.21 5.86 2.52
C SER A 112 -13.38 5.42 1.08
N ILE A 113 -13.22 4.12 0.84
CA ILE A 113 -13.45 3.45 -0.44
C ILE A 113 -14.31 2.21 -0.24
N ILE A 114 -15.10 1.86 -1.25
CA ILE A 114 -15.89 0.63 -1.25
C ILE A 114 -15.06 -0.46 -1.93
N ILE A 115 -14.75 -1.54 -1.21
CA ILE A 115 -14.05 -2.71 -1.75
C ILE A 115 -14.79 -3.96 -1.34
N GLY A 116 -15.08 -4.87 -2.30
CA GLY A 116 -15.82 -6.10 -2.02
C GLY A 116 -17.20 -5.85 -1.40
N GLY A 117 -17.85 -4.72 -1.74
CA GLY A 117 -19.14 -4.31 -1.19
C GLY A 117 -19.09 -3.72 0.23
N GLN A 118 -17.91 -3.59 0.83
CA GLN A 118 -17.73 -2.99 2.16
C GLN A 118 -17.05 -1.63 2.08
N SER A 119 -17.58 -0.65 2.81
CA SER A 119 -16.92 0.65 2.99
C SER A 119 -15.74 0.51 3.94
N ARG A 120 -14.56 0.93 3.51
CA ARG A 120 -13.30 0.83 4.26
C ARG A 120 -12.67 2.19 4.40
N GLN A 121 -12.26 2.53 5.62
CA GLN A 121 -11.59 3.79 5.88
C GLN A 121 -10.17 3.76 5.36
N VAL A 122 -9.79 4.84 4.68
CA VAL A 122 -8.41 5.09 4.28
C VAL A 122 -7.71 5.67 5.51
N LYS A 123 -6.57 5.10 5.89
CA LYS A 123 -5.71 5.56 6.98
C LYS A 123 -4.47 6.30 6.45
N LYS A 124 -3.93 5.82 5.33
CA LYS A 124 -2.72 6.33 4.70
C LYS A 124 -2.88 6.23 3.18
N ILE A 125 -1.97 6.86 2.46
CA ILE A 125 -1.83 6.63 1.01
C ILE A 125 -0.45 6.05 0.72
N MET A 126 -0.32 5.41 -0.44
CA MET A 126 0.96 4.98 -0.99
C MET A 126 1.21 5.73 -2.28
N ALA A 127 2.35 6.39 -2.36
CA ALA A 127 2.90 6.86 -3.62
C ALA A 127 3.81 5.78 -4.19
N TYR A 128 3.80 5.62 -5.51
CA TYR A 128 4.73 4.73 -6.21
C TYR A 128 5.32 5.41 -7.45
N LYS A 129 6.47 4.90 -7.90
CA LYS A 129 7.08 5.22 -9.20
C LYS A 129 7.27 3.94 -10.01
N GLN A 130 6.97 4.02 -11.31
CA GLN A 130 7.21 2.97 -12.30
C GLN A 130 8.63 3.06 -12.87
#